data_AF-A0A427ALU2-F1
#
_entry.id   AF-A0A427ALU2-F1
#
_cell.length_a   1.000
_cell.length_b   1.000
_cell.length_c   1.000
_cell.angle_alpha   90.00
_cell.angle_beta   90.00
_cell.angle_gamma   90.00
#
_symmetry.space_group_name_H-M   'P 1'
#
loop_
_entity.id
_entity.type
_entity.pdbx_description
1 polymer ?
#
loop_
_entity_poly.entity_id
_entity_poly.type
_entity_poly.pdbx_seq_one_letter_code
_entity_poly.pdbx_strand_id
1 'polypeptide(L)' 'MGGHGHDEPYYLHAKHMYNLDRMKHQKLKVVLSVWSAFGIGVAVPVYAVMFQQKKAASA' A
#
# COMPACT_ATOMS: atom_id res chain seq x y z
N MET A 1 19.41 -41.52 -7.34
CA MET A 1 18.25 -41.09 -8.15
C MET A 1 17.43 -40.14 -7.29
N GLY A 2 17.68 -38.83 -7.42
CA GLY A 2 17.01 -37.78 -6.66
C GLY A 2 15.81 -37.26 -7.44
N GLY A 3 14.63 -37.29 -6.83
CA GLY A 3 13.41 -36.81 -7.45
C GLY A 3 12.28 -36.73 -6.45
N HIS A 4 11.68 -35.53 -6.39
CA HIS A 4 10.33 -35.12 -5.95
C HIS A 4 10.31 -34.04 -4.86
N GLY A 5 9.95 -32.80 -5.24
CA GLY A 5 9.56 -31.74 -4.29
C GLY A 5 9.81 -30.28 -4.72
N HIS A 6 9.26 -29.86 -5.86
CA HIS A 6 8.86 -28.49 -6.23
C HIS A 6 9.83 -27.29 -6.07
N ASP A 7 10.12 -26.64 -7.21
CA ASP A 7 10.58 -25.24 -7.33
C ASP A 7 9.49 -24.24 -6.88
N GLU A 8 8.93 -24.42 -5.68
CA GLU A 8 7.85 -23.58 -5.18
C GLU A 8 8.38 -22.39 -4.39
N PRO A 9 7.81 -21.20 -4.60
CA PRO A 9 8.38 -19.97 -4.09
C PRO A 9 8.33 -19.91 -2.56
N TYR A 10 9.37 -19.35 -1.95
CA TYR A 10 9.58 -19.28 -0.50
C TYR A 10 8.36 -18.83 0.34
N TYR A 11 7.45 -18.02 -0.24
CA TYR A 11 6.26 -17.54 0.45
C TYR A 11 5.16 -18.61 0.62
N LEU A 12 5.21 -19.73 -0.11
CA LEU A 12 4.17 -20.76 -0.12
C LEU A 12 4.16 -21.61 1.17
N HIS A 13 5.35 -21.91 1.70
CA HIS A 13 5.55 -22.70 2.94
C HIS A 13 6.17 -21.87 4.07
N ALA A 14 6.03 -20.54 4.03
CA ALA A 14 6.58 -19.66 5.06
C ALA A 14 5.83 -19.81 6.38
N LYS A 15 6.55 -19.88 7.51
CA LYS A 15 5.98 -19.94 8.86
C LYS A 15 5.10 -18.72 9.20
N HIS A 16 5.39 -17.57 8.59
CA HIS A 16 4.64 -16.33 8.78
C HIS A 16 4.07 -15.86 7.44
N MET A 17 2.81 -15.43 7.47
CA MET A 17 2.08 -14.98 6.28
C MET A 17 2.75 -13.78 5.60
N TYR A 18 3.39 -12.90 6.37
CA TYR A 18 4.18 -11.78 5.85
C TYR A 18 5.64 -11.91 6.29
N ASN A 19 6.55 -11.69 5.35
CA ASN A 19 7.98 -11.55 5.63
C ASN A 19 8.41 -10.09 5.48
N LEU A 20 7.94 -9.24 6.40
CA LEU A 20 8.20 -7.81 6.36
C LEU A 20 9.69 -7.49 6.61
N ASP A 21 10.37 -8.27 7.44
CA ASP A 21 11.78 -8.05 7.80
C ASP A 21 12.75 -8.30 6.63
N ARG A 22 12.38 -9.15 5.67
CA ARG A 22 13.16 -9.31 4.42
C ARG A 22 12.91 -8.21 3.39
N MET A 23 12.06 -7.23 3.67
CA MET A 23 11.76 -6.15 2.74
C MET A 23 12.90 -5.12 2.69
N LYS A 24 13.54 -4.97 1.52
CA LYS A 24 14.55 -3.92 1.32
C LYS A 24 13.94 -2.52 1.55
N HIS A 25 14.59 -1.73 2.39
CA HIS A 25 14.14 -0.39 2.83
C HIS A 25 12.75 -0.38 3.48
N GLN A 26 12.41 -1.42 4.26
CA GLN A 26 11.11 -1.58 4.92
C GLN A 26 10.61 -0.31 5.62
N LYS A 27 11.44 0.31 6.48
CA LYS A 27 11.05 1.52 7.22
C LYS A 27 10.65 2.66 6.29
N LEU A 28 11.44 2.90 5.24
CA LEU A 28 11.14 3.94 4.26
C LEU A 28 9.83 3.65 3.52
N LYS A 29 9.62 2.41 3.08
CA LYS A 29 8.41 1.99 2.37
C LYS A 29 7.16 2.12 3.23
N VAL A 30 7.23 1.69 4.49
CA VAL A 30 6.11 1.79 5.43
C VAL A 30 5.79 3.26 5.73
N VAL A 31 6.79 4.10 5.94
CA VAL A 31 6.56 5.54 6.17
C VAL A 31 5.93 6.18 4.94
N LEU A 32 6.48 5.96 3.75
CA LEU A 32 5.93 6.51 2.52
C LEU A 32 4.51 6.02 2.23
N SER A 33 4.22 4.74 2.49
CA SER A 33 2.87 4.19 2.27
C SER A 33 1.85 4.79 3.24
N VAL A 34 2.19 4.93 4.52
CA VAL A 34 1.32 5.55 5.52
C VAL A 34 1.06 7.02 5.19
N TRP A 35 2.11 7.79 4.86
CA TRP A 35 1.96 9.20 4.49
C TRP A 35 1.13 9.37 3.22
N SER A 36 1.31 8.50 2.23
CA SER A 36 0.53 8.55 0.99
C SER A 36 -0.95 8.24 1.24
N ALA A 37 -1.23 7.18 2.02
CA ALA A 37 -2.60 6.81 2.35
C ALA A 37 -3.32 7.91 3.15
N PHE A 38 -2.65 8.47 4.15
CA PHE A 38 -3.16 9.61 4.91
C PHE A 38 -3.39 10.84 4.01
N GLY A 39 -2.41 11.17 3.16
CA GLY A 39 -2.50 12.30 2.24
C GLY A 39 -3.69 12.20 1.30
N ILE A 40 -3.94 11.02 0.71
CA ILE A 40 -5.12 10.79 -0.14
C ILE A 40 -6.41 10.93 0.67
N GLY A 41 -6.44 10.37 1.88
CA GLY A 41 -7.59 10.45 2.79
C GLY A 41 -8.01 11.89 3.13
N VAL A 42 -7.05 12.83 3.22
CA VAL A 42 -7.32 14.25 3.46
C VAL A 42 -7.57 15.03 2.17
N ALA A 43 -6.77 14.78 1.13
CA ALA A 43 -6.82 15.55 -0.12
C ALA A 43 -8.15 15.37 -0.87
N VAL A 44 -8.70 14.15 -0.90
CA VAL A 44 -9.92 13.87 -1.66
C VAL A 44 -11.14 14.64 -1.09
N PRO A 45 -11.45 14.60 0.22
CA PRO A 45 -12.55 15.39 0.77
C PRO A 45 -12.38 16.90 0.61
N VAL A 46 -11.16 17.43 0.82
CA VAL A 46 -10.88 18.86 0.64
C VAL A 46 -11.15 19.29 -0.80
N TYR A 47 -10.64 18.52 -1.77
CA TYR A 47 -10.89 18.79 -3.18
C TYR A 47 -12.38 18.70 -3.52
N ALA A 48 -13.10 17.71 -2.98
CA ALA A 48 -14.53 17.57 -3.20
C ALA A 48 -15.33 18.79 -2.70
N VAL A 49 -14.98 19.32 -1.52
CA VAL A 49 -15.59 20.55 -0.99
C VAL A 49 -15.29 21.74 -1.89
N MET A 50 -14.02 21.93 -2.28
CA MET A 50 -13.63 23.01 -3.19
C MET A 50 -14.37 22.95 -4.52
N PHE A 51 -14.53 21.74 -5.08
CA PHE A 51 -15.27 21.53 -6.32
C PHE A 51 -16.76 21.87 -6.18
N GLN A 52 -17.40 21.44 -5.07
CA GLN A 52 -18.80 21.76 -4.81
C GLN A 52 -19.04 23.26 -4.58
N GLN A 53 -18.17 23.92 -3.81
CA GLN A 53 -18.25 25.37 -3.59
C GLN A 53 -18.08 26.14 -4.89
N LYS A 54 -17.14 25.73 -5.77
CA LYS A 54 -16.98 26.34 -7.11
C LYS A 54 -18.24 26.17 -7.97
N LYS A 55 -18.86 24.99 -7.98
CA LYS A 55 -20.11 24.77 -8.71
C LYS A 55 -21.25 25.65 -8.17
N ALA A 56 -21.41 25.72 -6.85
CA ALA A 56 -22.46 26.51 -6.21
C ALA A 56 -22.27 28.02 -6.43
N ALA A 57 -21.03 28.51 -6.43
CA ALA A 57 -20.72 29.92 -6.67
C ALA A 57 -20.86 30.35 -8.16
N SER A 58 -20.93 29.39 -9.09
CA SER A 58 -21.14 29.65 -10.52
C SER A 58 -22.60 29.52 -10.97
N ALA A 59 -23.52 29.24 -10.04
CA ALA A 59 -24.96 29.12 -10.28
C ALA A 59 -25.69 30.43 -9.93
#